data_AF-A0A0G9HAW3-F1
#
_entry.id   AF-A0A0G9HAW3-F1
#
_cell.length_a   1.000
_cell.length_b   1.000
_cell.length_c   1.000
_cell.angle_alpha   90.00
_cell.angle_beta   90.00
_cell.angle_gamma   90.00
#
_symmetry.space_group_name_H-M   'P 1'
#
loop_
_entity.id
_entity.type
_entity.pdbx_description
1 polymer ?
#
loop_
_entity_poly.entity_id
_entity_poly.type
_entity_poly.pdbx_seq_one_letter_code
_entity_poly.pdbx_strand_id
1 'polypeptide(L)'
;MPSRFNVIAAVFIAAFASSVAAANASPQATQAPADPQFEAAKSFVSFYTFNRLGYKQVCDKQAVDVSVFVTTFVNEHAAPYAKALSVLQAHGISEAAVMARLQPTIASSEPGVRQALTDMAVGENAGTTTLDGCKFLAAHAEKLAGDLDIRKFHPEILQALSGNKP
;
A
#
# COMPACT_ATOMS: atom_id res chain seq x y z
N MET A 1 -26.44 1.98 -18.82
CA MET A 1 -25.20 2.75 -19.03
C MET A 1 -24.04 1.87 -18.56
N PRO A 2 -23.06 1.54 -19.42
CA PRO A 2 -21.93 0.72 -19.00
C PRO A 2 -21.08 1.54 -18.04
N SER A 3 -20.88 1.00 -16.83
CA SER A 3 -20.07 1.62 -15.80
C SER A 3 -18.62 1.76 -16.27
N ARG A 4 -18.07 2.97 -16.16
CA ARG A 4 -16.69 3.30 -16.56
C ARG A 4 -15.73 2.96 -15.41
N PHE A 5 -15.65 1.69 -15.03
CA PHE A 5 -14.85 1.19 -13.91
C PHE A 5 -13.32 1.24 -14.12
N ASN A 6 -12.78 2.25 -14.80
CA ASN A 6 -11.34 2.52 -14.82
C ASN A 6 -10.99 3.42 -13.62
N VAL A 7 -11.31 2.95 -12.41
CA VAL A 7 -10.91 3.66 -11.19
C VAL A 7 -9.41 3.45 -11.02
N ILE A 8 -8.66 4.54 -11.11
CA ILE A 8 -7.31 4.61 -10.53
C ILE A 8 -7.53 4.62 -9.02
N ALA A 9 -7.75 3.45 -8.42
CA ALA A 9 -7.64 3.33 -6.99
C ALA A 9 -6.18 3.70 -6.69
N ALA A 10 -5.96 4.79 -5.97
CA ALA A 10 -4.62 5.32 -5.78
C ALA A 10 -3.78 4.25 -5.07
N VAL A 11 -2.88 3.62 -5.83
CA VAL A 11 -1.90 2.67 -5.32
C VAL A 11 -0.84 3.49 -4.61
N PHE A 12 -1.01 3.68 -3.30
CA PHE A 12 0.00 4.35 -2.50
C PHE A 12 1.17 3.40 -2.25
N ILE A 13 2.27 3.62 -2.95
CA ILE A 13 3.58 3.06 -2.61
C ILE A 13 4.42 4.20 -2.05
N ALA A 14 4.64 4.22 -0.74
CA ALA A 14 5.64 5.11 -0.17
C ALA A 14 7.03 4.56 -0.48
N ALA A 15 7.92 5.43 -0.97
CA ALA A 15 9.33 5.12 -1.08
C ALA A 15 9.91 4.86 0.32
N PHE A 16 10.38 3.64 0.58
CA PHE A 16 11.14 3.25 1.79
C PHE A 16 12.57 3.84 1.80
N ALA A 17 12.81 4.96 1.11
CA ALA A 17 14.14 5.43 0.83
C ALA A 17 14.84 5.98 2.09
N SER A 18 15.74 5.13 2.60
CA SER A 18 17.13 5.44 2.96
C SER A 18 17.39 6.28 4.21
N SER A 19 17.67 5.62 5.33
CA SER A 19 18.53 6.16 6.39
C SER A 19 19.15 5.05 7.24
N VAL A 20 20.13 4.33 6.68
CA VAL A 20 21.10 3.57 7.48
C VAL A 20 22.52 3.92 7.02
N ALA A 21 22.84 5.21 6.90
CA ALA A 21 24.19 5.65 6.63
C ALA A 21 24.37 7.13 7.04
N ALA A 22 24.13 7.45 8.31
CA ALA A 22 24.58 8.71 8.88
C ALA A 22 24.89 8.52 10.36
N ALA A 23 25.90 7.69 10.64
CA ALA A 23 26.56 7.72 11.95
C ALA A 23 28.08 7.65 11.82
N ASN A 24 28.64 6.88 10.88
CA ASN A 24 30.09 6.83 10.70
C ASN A 24 30.47 7.12 9.23
N ALA A 25 30.98 8.32 8.98
CA ALA A 25 31.59 8.67 7.71
C ALA A 25 32.88 7.84 7.51
N SER A 26 32.91 7.04 6.45
CA SER A 26 34.13 6.55 5.81
C SER A 26 33.88 6.58 4.30
N PRO A 27 34.79 7.15 3.49
CA PRO A 27 34.59 7.25 2.06
C PRO A 27 34.75 5.87 1.41
N GLN A 28 33.86 5.56 0.46
CA GLN A 28 33.79 4.31 -0.32
C GLN A 28 33.11 3.12 0.37
N ALA A 29 31.82 3.25 0.68
CA ALA A 29 30.94 2.09 0.65
C ALA A 29 30.52 1.89 -0.82
N THR A 30 31.18 0.97 -1.51
CA THR A 30 30.65 0.33 -2.72
C THR A 30 29.23 -0.12 -2.37
N GLN A 31 28.20 0.47 -2.98
CA GLN A 31 26.82 0.02 -2.79
C GLN A 31 26.82 -1.48 -3.11
N ALA A 32 26.59 -2.31 -2.09
CA ALA A 32 26.29 -3.72 -2.31
C ALA A 32 25.18 -3.79 -3.37
N PRO A 33 25.21 -4.76 -4.30
CA PRO A 33 24.13 -4.92 -5.26
C PRO A 33 22.81 -4.88 -4.51
N ALA A 34 21.91 -3.96 -4.89
CA ALA A 34 20.60 -3.88 -4.28
C ALA A 34 19.95 -5.26 -4.42
N ASP A 35 19.64 -5.91 -3.31
CA ASP A 35 18.91 -7.17 -3.32
C ASP A 35 17.51 -6.89 -3.86
N PRO A 36 17.17 -7.32 -5.10
CA PRO A 36 15.91 -6.98 -5.72
C PRO A 36 14.72 -7.56 -4.95
N GLN A 37 14.90 -8.70 -4.29
CA GLN A 37 13.87 -9.33 -3.49
C GLN A 37 13.62 -8.53 -2.21
N PHE A 38 14.66 -7.98 -1.60
CA PHE A 38 14.54 -7.09 -0.44
C PHE A 38 13.86 -5.76 -0.79
N GLU A 39 14.22 -5.13 -1.91
CA GLU A 39 13.57 -3.89 -2.38
C GLU A 39 12.09 -4.10 -2.74
N ALA A 40 11.78 -5.25 -3.35
CA ALA A 40 10.40 -5.65 -3.63
C ALA A 40 9.61 -5.91 -2.34
N ALA A 41 10.21 -6.59 -1.35
CA ALA A 41 9.58 -6.85 -0.06
C ALA A 41 9.24 -5.55 0.69
N LYS A 42 10.15 -4.57 0.68
CA LYS A 42 9.86 -3.23 1.20
C LYS A 42 8.67 -2.63 0.45
N SER A 43 8.76 -2.50 -0.88
CA SER A 43 7.71 -1.85 -1.68
C SER A 43 6.33 -2.50 -1.46
N PHE A 44 6.27 -3.83 -1.42
CA PHE A 44 5.04 -4.57 -1.14
C PHE A 44 4.48 -4.28 0.25
N VAL A 45 5.31 -4.33 1.32
CA VAL A 45 4.82 -4.07 2.68
C VAL A 45 4.34 -2.63 2.84
N SER A 46 4.95 -1.67 2.14
CA SER A 46 4.45 -0.29 2.04
C SER A 46 3.04 -0.32 1.49
N PHE A 47 2.90 -0.79 0.25
CA PHE A 47 1.62 -0.88 -0.44
C PHE A 47 0.53 -1.51 0.43
N TYR A 48 0.82 -2.69 0.99
CA TYR A 48 -0.11 -3.43 1.82
C TYR A 48 -0.55 -2.63 3.06
N THR A 49 0.41 -2.02 3.77
CA THR A 49 0.12 -1.32 5.02
C THR A 49 -0.66 -0.02 4.77
N PHE A 50 -0.29 0.75 3.74
CA PHE A 50 -0.98 2.00 3.40
C PHE A 50 -2.42 1.75 2.97
N ASN A 51 -2.67 0.79 2.08
CA ASN A 51 -4.02 0.54 1.59
C ASN A 51 -4.92 -0.09 2.65
N ARG A 52 -4.36 -0.92 3.55
CA ARG A 52 -5.11 -1.47 4.69
C ARG A 52 -5.49 -0.41 5.72
N LEU A 53 -4.57 0.51 6.06
CA LEU A 53 -4.76 1.44 7.18
C LEU A 53 -5.21 2.84 6.77
N GLY A 54 -4.71 3.37 5.65
CA GLY A 54 -4.98 4.74 5.21
C GLY A 54 -6.47 4.99 4.96
N TYR A 55 -7.10 4.18 4.11
CA TYR A 55 -8.53 4.29 3.84
C TYR A 55 -9.38 4.11 5.11
N LYS A 56 -9.05 3.12 5.94
CA LYS A 56 -9.74 2.90 7.21
C LYS A 56 -9.68 4.11 8.13
N GLN A 57 -8.49 4.67 8.36
CA GLN A 57 -8.32 5.83 9.23
C GLN A 57 -9.10 7.05 8.76
N VAL A 58 -9.12 7.32 7.45
CA VAL A 58 -9.87 8.45 6.90
C VAL A 58 -11.38 8.20 6.98
N CYS A 59 -11.85 7.01 6.64
CA CYS A 59 -13.28 6.69 6.65
C CYS A 59 -13.87 6.52 8.05
N ASP A 60 -13.09 6.02 9.03
CA ASP A 60 -13.48 6.00 10.44
C ASP A 60 -13.76 7.43 10.94
N LYS A 61 -12.94 8.43 10.55
CA LYS A 61 -13.18 9.87 10.87
C LYS A 61 -14.44 10.44 10.19
N GLN A 62 -14.95 9.78 9.16
CA GLN A 62 -16.21 10.12 8.49
C GLN A 62 -17.38 9.27 9.01
N ALA A 63 -17.17 8.43 10.04
CA ALA A 63 -18.15 7.47 10.56
C ALA A 63 -18.68 6.48 9.50
N VAL A 64 -17.84 6.11 8.53
CA VAL A 64 -18.16 5.09 7.51
C VAL A 64 -17.32 3.85 7.76
N ASP A 65 -17.98 2.71 7.98
CA ASP A 65 -17.30 1.44 8.14
C ASP A 65 -16.86 0.87 6.78
N VAL A 66 -15.55 0.67 6.62
CA VAL A 66 -14.91 0.05 5.46
C VAL A 66 -14.26 -1.30 5.82
N SER A 67 -14.69 -1.93 6.91
CA SER A 67 -14.16 -3.21 7.40
C SER A 67 -14.19 -4.32 6.34
N VAL A 68 -15.24 -4.40 5.52
CA VAL A 68 -15.34 -5.37 4.41
C VAL A 68 -14.20 -5.15 3.40
N PHE A 69 -13.94 -3.91 3.01
CA PHE A 69 -12.86 -3.58 2.07
C PHE A 69 -11.51 -4.00 2.66
N VAL A 70 -11.26 -3.64 3.92
CA VAL A 70 -10.00 -3.94 4.62
C VAL A 70 -9.79 -5.45 4.74
N THR A 71 -10.81 -6.20 5.16
CA THR A 71 -10.73 -7.65 5.31
C THR A 71 -10.50 -8.34 3.96
N THR A 72 -11.23 -7.94 2.91
CA THR A 72 -11.03 -8.52 1.58
C THR A 72 -9.63 -8.23 1.06
N PHE A 73 -9.18 -6.97 1.14
CA PHE A 73 -7.84 -6.58 0.70
C PHE A 73 -6.74 -7.37 1.44
N VAL A 74 -6.86 -7.52 2.76
CA VAL A 74 -5.94 -8.32 3.59
C VAL A 74 -5.90 -9.77 3.14
N ASN A 75 -7.05 -10.39 2.93
CA ASN A 75 -7.14 -11.79 2.54
C ASN A 75 -6.53 -12.03 1.16
N GLU A 76 -6.79 -11.16 0.19
CA GLU A 76 -6.26 -11.28 -1.17
C GLU A 76 -4.73 -11.13 -1.23
N HIS A 77 -4.15 -10.37 -0.31
CA HIS A 77 -2.72 -10.06 -0.27
C HIS A 77 -1.95 -10.85 0.80
N ALA A 78 -2.60 -11.76 1.52
CA ALA A 78 -2.02 -12.46 2.68
C ALA A 78 -0.75 -13.25 2.33
N ALA A 79 -0.77 -14.02 1.23
CA ALA A 79 0.36 -14.85 0.84
C ALA A 79 1.59 -14.02 0.39
N PRO A 80 1.46 -13.04 -0.52
CA PRO A 80 2.56 -12.13 -0.83
C PRO A 80 3.06 -11.33 0.38
N TYR A 81 2.16 -10.92 1.29
CA TYR A 81 2.55 -10.24 2.53
C TYR A 81 3.43 -11.12 3.43
N ALA A 82 3.03 -12.37 3.66
CA ALA A 82 3.82 -13.32 4.44
C ALA A 82 5.20 -13.55 3.82
N LYS A 83 5.29 -13.64 2.49
CA LYS A 83 6.57 -13.75 1.78
C LYS A 83 7.44 -12.50 1.97
N ALA A 84 6.87 -11.31 1.82
CA ALA A 84 7.58 -10.06 2.02
C ALA A 84 8.11 -9.92 3.46
N LEU A 85 7.32 -10.28 4.47
CA LEU A 85 7.79 -10.30 5.85
C LEU A 85 8.93 -11.30 6.07
N SER A 86 8.86 -12.49 5.48
CA SER A 86 9.94 -13.48 5.58
C SER A 86 11.26 -12.95 4.98
N VAL A 87 11.20 -12.26 3.83
CA VAL A 87 12.37 -11.61 3.24
C VAL A 87 12.92 -10.52 4.16
N LEU A 88 12.08 -9.63 4.68
CA LEU A 88 12.52 -8.58 5.60
C LEU A 88 13.16 -9.16 6.88
N GLN A 89 12.60 -10.24 7.42
CA GLN A 89 13.14 -10.92 8.60
C GLN A 89 14.51 -11.56 8.34
N ALA A 90 14.74 -12.12 7.14
CA ALA A 90 16.06 -12.62 6.75
C ALA A 90 17.13 -11.52 6.73
N HIS A 91 16.71 -10.25 6.61
CA HIS A 91 17.56 -9.06 6.72
C HIS A 91 17.51 -8.40 8.12
N GLY A 92 17.00 -9.10 9.13
CA GLY A 92 16.95 -8.63 10.51
C GLY A 92 15.89 -7.57 10.80
N ILE A 93 14.91 -7.38 9.91
CA ILE A 93 13.82 -6.41 10.08
C ILE A 93 12.56 -7.13 10.54
N SER A 94 12.10 -6.83 11.74
CA SER A 94 10.83 -7.34 12.27
C SER A 94 9.63 -6.57 11.73
N GLU A 95 8.45 -7.21 11.70
CA GLU A 95 7.19 -6.55 11.32
C GLU A 95 6.91 -5.32 12.21
N ALA A 96 7.16 -5.42 13.52
CA ALA A 96 7.02 -4.30 14.45
C ALA A 96 7.91 -3.11 14.07
N ALA A 97 9.15 -3.36 13.65
CA ALA A 97 10.06 -2.31 13.18
C ALA A 97 9.58 -1.68 11.86
N VAL A 98 8.97 -2.47 10.96
CA VAL A 98 8.36 -1.93 9.73
C VAL A 98 7.18 -1.04 10.07
N MET A 99 6.25 -1.51 10.90
CA MET A 99 5.08 -0.74 11.31
C MET A 99 5.47 0.57 12.00
N ALA A 100 6.44 0.54 12.92
CA ALA A 100 6.95 1.74 13.58
C ALA A 100 7.51 2.77 12.59
N ARG A 101 8.18 2.31 11.53
CA ARG A 101 8.71 3.20 10.47
C ARG A 101 7.62 3.76 9.56
N LEU A 102 6.58 2.99 9.28
CA LEU A 102 5.50 3.40 8.39
C LEU A 102 4.47 4.30 9.07
N GLN A 103 4.28 4.19 10.39
CA GLN A 103 3.25 4.91 11.14
C GLN A 103 3.24 6.44 10.88
N PRO A 104 4.39 7.16 10.93
CA PRO A 104 4.41 8.59 10.67
C PRO A 104 4.01 8.91 9.23
N THR A 105 4.46 8.10 8.28
CA THR A 105 4.17 8.29 6.86
C THR A 105 2.69 8.05 6.56
N ILE A 106 2.08 7.03 7.18
CA ILE A 106 0.62 6.78 7.09
C ILE A 106 -0.14 8.00 7.61
N ALA A 107 0.22 8.53 8.78
CA ALA A 107 -0.42 9.72 9.32
C ALA A 107 -0.27 10.93 8.38
N SER A 108 0.91 11.15 7.80
CA SER A 108 1.16 12.23 6.86
C SER A 108 0.45 12.07 5.50
N SER A 109 0.04 10.84 5.16
CA SER A 109 -0.61 10.53 3.88
C SER A 109 -2.11 10.83 3.85
N GLU A 110 -2.72 11.19 4.99
CA GLU A 110 -4.16 11.46 5.09
C GLU A 110 -4.69 12.43 4.01
N PRO A 111 -4.03 13.57 3.69
CA PRO A 111 -4.50 14.44 2.62
C PRO A 111 -4.55 13.75 1.26
N GLY A 112 -3.55 12.91 0.95
CA GLY A 112 -3.51 12.11 -0.27
C GLY A 112 -4.63 11.08 -0.32
N VAL A 113 -4.88 10.38 0.78
CA VAL A 113 -5.99 9.41 0.89
C VAL A 113 -7.34 10.09 0.73
N ARG A 114 -7.53 11.28 1.34
CA ARG A 114 -8.75 12.09 1.18
C ARG A 114 -8.97 12.49 -0.27
N GLN A 115 -7.92 12.92 -0.95
CA GLN A 115 -7.99 13.27 -2.37
C GLN A 115 -8.36 12.05 -3.22
N ALA A 116 -7.71 10.90 -3.01
CA ALA A 116 -8.01 9.67 -3.73
C ALA A 116 -9.47 9.21 -3.55
N LEU A 117 -10.02 9.33 -2.34
CA LEU A 117 -11.44 9.03 -2.06
C LEU A 117 -12.37 10.01 -2.79
N THR A 118 -12.04 11.30 -2.79
CA THR A 118 -12.80 12.31 -3.54
C THR A 118 -12.74 12.04 -5.04
N ASP A 119 -11.57 11.76 -5.60
CA ASP A 119 -11.38 11.46 -7.03
C ASP A 119 -12.14 10.19 -7.44
N MET A 120 -12.14 9.17 -6.58
CA MET A 120 -12.95 7.96 -6.75
C MET A 120 -14.44 8.29 -6.81
N ALA A 121 -14.94 9.11 -5.87
CA ALA A 121 -16.34 9.52 -5.86
C ALA A 121 -16.72 10.30 -7.13
N VAL A 122 -15.86 11.22 -7.57
CA VAL A 122 -16.07 12.03 -8.77
C VAL A 122 -16.07 11.16 -10.02
N GLY A 123 -15.07 10.29 -10.18
CA GLY A 123 -14.93 9.41 -11.35
C GLY A 123 -16.12 8.47 -11.53
N GLU A 124 -16.71 8.05 -10.41
CA GLU A 124 -17.85 7.13 -10.38
C GLU A 124 -19.21 7.86 -10.27
N ASN A 125 -19.22 9.20 -10.34
CA ASN A 125 -20.40 10.04 -10.17
C ASN A 125 -21.18 9.76 -8.88
N ALA A 126 -20.49 9.36 -7.81
CA ALA A 126 -21.03 9.08 -6.49
C ALA A 126 -21.05 10.33 -5.58
N GLY A 127 -20.34 11.39 -5.96
CA GLY A 127 -20.30 12.66 -5.24
C GLY A 127 -18.98 13.41 -5.46
N THR A 128 -18.72 14.41 -4.62
CA THR A 128 -17.54 15.29 -4.74
C THR A 128 -16.79 15.47 -3.42
N THR A 129 -17.15 14.70 -2.39
CA THR A 129 -16.54 14.79 -1.07
C THR A 129 -15.83 13.50 -0.67
N THR A 130 -14.92 13.59 0.30
CA THR A 130 -14.31 12.40 0.91
C THR A 130 -15.35 11.46 1.52
N LEU A 131 -16.44 12.00 2.10
CA LEU A 131 -17.52 11.19 2.66
C LEU A 131 -18.19 10.35 1.57
N ASP A 132 -18.44 10.92 0.40
CA ASP A 132 -19.01 10.20 -0.75
C ASP A 132 -18.07 9.09 -1.21
N GLY A 133 -16.75 9.38 -1.25
CA GLY A 133 -15.72 8.40 -1.54
C GLY A 133 -15.70 7.23 -0.56
N CYS A 134 -15.79 7.52 0.74
CA CYS A 134 -15.86 6.47 1.77
C CYS A 134 -17.13 5.63 1.64
N LYS A 135 -18.29 6.25 1.38
CA LYS A 135 -19.54 5.52 1.14
C LYS A 135 -19.47 4.64 -0.10
N PHE A 136 -18.89 5.16 -1.17
CA PHE A 136 -18.66 4.41 -2.41
C PHE A 136 -17.72 3.22 -2.15
N LEU A 137 -16.60 3.44 -1.45
CA LEU A 137 -15.67 2.38 -1.06
C LEU A 137 -16.37 1.29 -0.24
N ALA A 138 -17.19 1.66 0.75
CA ALA A 138 -17.94 0.70 1.56
C ALA A 138 -18.97 -0.09 0.72
N ALA A 139 -19.68 0.56 -0.19
CA ALA A 139 -20.69 -0.06 -1.05
C ALA A 139 -20.09 -1.01 -2.11
N HIS A 140 -18.85 -0.77 -2.52
CA HIS A 140 -18.15 -1.53 -3.57
C HIS A 140 -16.88 -2.23 -3.07
N ALA A 141 -16.85 -2.52 -1.77
CA ALA A 141 -15.68 -2.97 -1.02
C ALA A 141 -14.95 -4.16 -1.66
N GLU A 142 -15.66 -5.24 -1.99
CA GLU A 142 -15.04 -6.47 -2.52
C GLU A 142 -14.40 -6.24 -3.89
N LYS A 143 -15.13 -5.55 -4.79
CA LYS A 143 -14.62 -5.23 -6.13
C LYS A 143 -13.40 -4.32 -6.04
N LEU A 144 -13.46 -3.27 -5.22
CA LEU A 144 -12.36 -2.31 -5.09
C LEU A 144 -11.13 -2.92 -4.41
N ALA A 145 -11.31 -3.85 -3.46
CA ALA A 145 -10.21 -4.60 -2.89
C ALA A 145 -9.49 -5.44 -3.97
N GLY A 146 -10.24 -6.17 -4.81
CA GLY A 146 -9.68 -6.94 -5.91
C GLY A 146 -9.17 -6.11 -7.09
N ASP A 147 -9.61 -4.85 -7.22
CA ASP A 147 -9.06 -3.90 -8.18
C ASP A 147 -7.75 -3.28 -7.69
N LEU A 148 -7.59 -3.07 -6.38
CA LEU A 148 -6.32 -2.72 -5.73
C LEU A 148 -5.38 -3.92 -5.63
N ASP A 149 -5.05 -4.49 -6.78
CA ASP A 149 -4.16 -5.63 -6.89
C ASP A 149 -2.79 -5.20 -7.41
N ILE A 150 -1.76 -5.37 -6.58
CA ILE A 150 -0.39 -5.04 -6.97
C ILE A 150 0.09 -5.87 -8.19
N ARG A 151 -0.52 -7.03 -8.49
CA ARG A 151 -0.28 -7.78 -9.74
C ARG A 151 -0.66 -6.99 -10.98
N LYS A 152 -1.70 -6.17 -10.90
CA LYS A 152 -2.21 -5.38 -12.04
C LYS A 152 -1.33 -4.16 -12.30
N PHE A 153 -0.84 -3.51 -11.25
CA PHE A 153 -0.13 -2.23 -11.35
C PHE A 153 1.40 -2.35 -11.27
N HIS A 154 1.91 -3.33 -10.53
CA HIS A 154 3.33 -3.54 -10.28
C HIS A 154 3.70 -5.03 -10.30
N PRO A 155 3.47 -5.76 -11.41
CA PRO A 155 3.82 -7.17 -11.52
C PRO A 155 5.30 -7.44 -11.24
N GLU A 156 6.18 -6.47 -11.52
CA GLU A 156 7.62 -6.53 -11.24
C GLU A 156 7.95 -6.70 -9.76
N ILE A 157 7.15 -6.13 -8.86
CA ILE A 157 7.34 -6.27 -7.41
C ILE A 157 7.10 -7.72 -7.01
N LEU A 158 6.05 -8.35 -7.54
CA LEU A 158 5.75 -9.74 -7.19
C LEU A 158 6.71 -10.73 -7.84
N GLN A 159 7.18 -10.44 -9.06
CA GLN A 159 8.22 -11.23 -9.70
C GLN A 159 9.52 -11.20 -8.88
N ALA A 160 10.00 -10.00 -8.54
CA ALA A 160 11.20 -9.83 -7.73
C ALA A 160 11.03 -10.44 -6.32
N LEU A 161 9.86 -10.29 -5.70
CA LEU A 161 9.55 -10.89 -4.40
C LEU A 161 9.57 -12.43 -4.44
N SER A 162 9.17 -13.02 -5.56
CA SER A 162 9.19 -14.48 -5.75
C SER A 162 10.60 -15.04 -5.90
N GLY A 163 11.61 -14.20 -6.17
CA GLY A 163 12.99 -14.63 -6.40
C GLY A 163 13.21 -15.30 -7.77
N ASN A 164 12.20 -15.30 -8.63
CA ASN A 164 12.34 -15.79 -9.99
C ASN A 164 12.99 -14.68 -10.84
N LYS A 165 14.21 -14.93 -11.28
CA LYS A 165 14.88 -14.08 -12.28
C LYS A 165 14.02 -14.09 -13.57
N PRO A 166 13.88 -12.96 -14.30
CA PRO A 166 13.23 -12.96 -15.61
C PRO A 166 13.84 -13.98 -16.57
#